data_AF-A0A3A9YY17-F1
#
_entry.id   AF-A0A3A9YY17-F1
#
_cell.length_a   1.000
_cell.length_b   1.000
_cell.length_c   1.000
_cell.angle_alpha   90.00
_cell.angle_beta   90.00
_cell.angle_gamma   90.00
#
_symmetry.space_group_name_H-M   'P 1'
#
loop_
_entity.id
_entity.type
_entity.pdbx_description
1 polymer ?
#
loop_
_entity_poly.entity_id
_entity_poly.type
_entity_poly.pdbx_seq_one_letter_code
_entity_poly.pdbx_strand_id
1 'polypeptide(L)'
;MSPEEIAAWTGAGVGVLALIGAGWRAARAAARVVGRVDDLVDDWKGTPARSGVPARPGLMARVAAIEEQTAQIADRVTAIEHELHPNSGASLRDAVDRVDRRTARLSPEG
;
A
#
# COMPACT_ATOMS: atom_id res chain seq x y z
N MET A 1 -23.88 18.38 61.45
CA MET A 1 -23.16 17.45 60.57
C MET A 1 -21.91 17.02 61.30
N SER A 2 -21.78 15.74 61.63
CA SER A 2 -20.61 15.24 62.33
C SER A 2 -19.41 15.15 61.36
N PRO A 3 -18.17 15.19 61.87
CA PRO A 3 -16.96 15.15 61.03
C PRO A 3 -16.91 13.94 60.08
N GLU A 4 -17.49 12.81 60.50
CA GLU A 4 -17.57 11.57 59.70
C GLU A 4 -18.50 11.70 58.47
N GLU A 5 -19.60 12.44 58.58
CA GLU A 5 -20.53 12.70 57.47
C GLU A 5 -19.85 13.56 56.39
N ILE A 6 -19.09 14.57 56.81
CA ILE A 6 -18.32 15.44 55.90
C ILE A 6 -17.27 14.62 55.16
N ALA A 7 -16.56 13.72 55.86
CA ALA A 7 -15.56 12.84 55.25
C ALA A 7 -16.19 11.86 54.23
N ALA A 8 -17.36 11.31 54.53
CA ALA A 8 -18.06 10.39 53.63
C ALA A 8 -18.52 11.08 52.33
N TRP A 9 -19.17 12.25 52.44
CA TRP A 9 -19.66 12.98 51.27
C TRP A 9 -18.54 13.55 50.39
N THR A 10 -17.43 14.00 51.01
CA THR A 10 -16.26 14.45 50.26
C THR A 10 -15.59 13.29 49.51
N GLY A 11 -15.42 12.13 50.14
CA GLY A 11 -14.90 10.93 49.48
C GLY A 11 -15.78 10.45 48.32
N ALA A 12 -17.10 10.42 48.51
CA ALA A 12 -18.05 10.09 47.45
C ALA A 12 -17.97 11.08 46.29
N GLY A 13 -17.92 12.39 46.58
CA GLY A 13 -17.79 13.44 45.57
C GLY A 13 -16.50 13.31 44.76
N VAL A 14 -15.36 13.07 45.42
CA VAL A 14 -14.06 12.83 44.75
C VAL A 14 -14.11 11.59 43.88
N GLY A 15 -14.73 10.50 44.36
CA GLY A 15 -14.90 9.27 43.58
C GLY A 15 -15.72 9.50 42.30
N VAL A 16 -16.84 10.22 42.41
CA VAL A 16 -17.68 10.56 41.25
C VAL A 16 -16.92 11.43 40.26
N LEU A 17 -16.21 12.46 40.73
CA LEU A 17 -15.40 13.32 39.85
C LEU A 17 -14.26 12.56 39.18
N ALA A 18 -13.63 11.61 39.89
CA ALA A 18 -12.60 10.74 39.32
C ALA A 18 -13.16 9.85 38.20
N LEU A 19 -14.34 9.27 38.40
CA LEU A 19 -15.02 8.46 37.37
C LEU A 19 -15.40 9.29 36.14
N ILE A 20 -15.94 10.49 36.35
CA ILE A 20 -16.26 11.43 35.25
C ILE A 20 -14.98 11.80 34.50
N GLY A 21 -13.90 12.13 35.21
CA GLY A 21 -12.61 12.47 34.62
C GLY A 21 -11.99 11.32 33.82
N ALA A 22 -12.09 10.09 34.32
CA ALA A 22 -11.65 8.89 33.63
C ALA A 22 -12.50 8.62 32.38
N GLY A 23 -13.82 8.74 32.49
CA GLY A 23 -14.76 8.60 31.37
C GLY A 23 -14.50 9.63 30.27
N TRP A 24 -14.27 10.90 30.63
CA TRP A 24 -13.92 11.95 29.67
C TRP A 24 -12.61 11.67 28.93
N ARG A 25 -11.59 11.20 29.65
CA ARG A 25 -10.31 10.80 29.04
C ARG A 25 -10.49 9.62 28.08
N ALA A 26 -11.26 8.61 28.48
CA ALA A 26 -11.57 7.46 27.63
C ALA A 26 -12.32 7.87 26.37
N ALA A 27 -13.35 8.71 26.50
CA ALA A 27 -14.10 9.25 25.36
C ALA A 27 -13.20 10.03 24.39
N ARG A 28 -12.30 10.88 24.91
CA ARG A 28 -11.35 11.64 24.08
C ARG A 28 -10.31 10.74 23.41
N ALA A 29 -9.92 9.64 24.03
CA ALA A 29 -9.06 8.64 23.41
C ALA A 29 -9.79 7.89 22.30
N ALA A 30 -11.02 7.44 22.56
CA ALA A 30 -11.87 6.76 21.58
C ALA A 30 -12.14 7.63 20.35
N ALA A 31 -12.51 8.90 20.54
CA ALA A 31 -12.73 9.84 19.44
C ALA A 31 -11.50 10.00 18.52
N ARG A 32 -10.28 9.97 19.09
CA ARG A 32 -9.03 10.00 18.31
C ARG A 32 -8.78 8.71 17.52
N VAL A 33 -9.22 7.56 18.04
CA VAL A 33 -9.09 6.28 17.33
C VAL A 33 -10.09 6.20 16.18
N VAL A 34 -11.35 6.62 16.43
CA VAL A 34 -12.41 6.63 15.40
C VAL A 34 -11.99 7.44 14.18
N GLY A 35 -11.48 8.66 14.37
CA GLY A 35 -11.03 9.48 13.22
C GLY A 35 -9.96 8.80 12.36
N ARG A 36 -9.04 8.04 12.98
CA ARG A 36 -8.03 7.29 12.21
C ARG A 36 -8.61 6.09 11.46
N VAL A 37 -9.66 5.48 11.99
CA VAL A 37 -10.35 4.38 11.31
C VAL A 37 -11.10 4.93 10.10
N ASP A 38 -11.73 6.10 10.22
CA ASP A 38 -12.40 6.75 9.09
C ASP A 38 -11.40 7.07 7.96
N ASP A 39 -10.23 7.64 8.30
CA ASP A 39 -9.17 7.92 7.32
C ASP A 39 -8.71 6.62 6.60
N LEU A 40 -8.58 5.51 7.33
CA LEU A 40 -8.23 4.20 6.75
C LEU A 40 -9.33 3.66 5.84
N VAL A 41 -10.60 3.82 6.23
CA VAL A 41 -11.75 3.39 5.43
C VAL A 41 -11.81 4.20 4.13
N ASP A 42 -11.55 5.50 4.19
CA ASP A 42 -11.51 6.38 3.04
C ASP A 42 -10.35 6.03 2.09
N ASP A 43 -9.16 5.72 2.61
CA ASP A 43 -8.05 5.26 1.76
C ASP A 43 -8.32 3.87 1.15
N TRP A 44 -9.03 2.99 1.87
CA TRP A 44 -9.41 1.68 1.34
C TRP A 44 -10.45 1.78 0.22
N LYS A 45 -11.50 2.57 0.41
CA LYS A 45 -12.59 2.77 -0.56
C LYS A 45 -12.22 3.73 -1.69
N GLY A 46 -11.33 4.68 -1.41
CA GLY A 46 -11.08 5.83 -2.25
C GLY A 46 -12.09 6.95 -2.00
N THR A 47 -11.81 8.13 -2.55
CA THR A 47 -12.68 9.29 -2.44
C THR A 47 -13.23 9.69 -3.81
N PRO A 48 -14.55 9.94 -3.93
CA PRO A 48 -15.16 10.33 -5.19
C PRO A 48 -14.70 11.73 -5.62
N ALA A 49 -14.83 12.02 -6.91
CA ALA A 49 -14.56 13.35 -7.43
C ALA A 49 -15.54 14.37 -6.80
N ARG A 50 -15.03 15.55 -6.46
CA ARG A 50 -15.80 16.69 -5.94
C ARG A 50 -15.40 17.96 -6.70
N SER A 51 -16.22 19.02 -6.66
CA SER A 51 -15.98 20.23 -7.46
C SER A 51 -14.55 20.73 -7.36
N GLY A 52 -13.81 20.70 -8.47
CA GLY A 52 -12.41 21.12 -8.55
C GLY A 52 -11.36 20.13 -8.01
N VAL A 53 -11.74 18.95 -7.52
CA VAL A 53 -10.82 17.92 -7.00
C VAL A 53 -11.12 16.56 -7.66
N PRO A 54 -10.13 15.96 -8.35
CA PRO A 54 -10.31 14.65 -8.98
C PRO A 54 -10.51 13.54 -7.93
N ALA A 55 -11.15 12.45 -8.36
CA ALA A 55 -11.32 11.27 -7.52
C ALA A 55 -9.95 10.69 -7.11
N ARG A 56 -9.86 10.21 -5.87
CA ARG A 56 -8.71 9.42 -5.40
C ARG A 56 -9.07 7.94 -5.45
N PRO A 57 -8.37 7.11 -6.23
CA PRO A 57 -8.65 5.68 -6.29
C PRO A 57 -8.34 5.03 -4.94
N GLY A 58 -9.24 4.13 -4.51
CA GLY A 58 -9.05 3.33 -3.31
C GLY A 58 -7.95 2.29 -3.45
N LEU A 59 -7.57 1.68 -2.34
CA LEU A 59 -6.51 0.67 -2.28
C LEU A 59 -6.76 -0.48 -3.27
N MET A 60 -7.97 -1.04 -3.33
CA MET A 60 -8.27 -2.18 -4.20
C MET A 60 -8.11 -1.84 -5.68
N ALA A 61 -8.52 -0.63 -6.10
CA ALA A 61 -8.32 -0.18 -7.47
C ALA A 61 -6.84 0.00 -7.81
N ARG A 62 -6.04 0.49 -6.85
CA ARG A 62 -4.59 0.64 -7.01
C ARG A 62 -3.89 -0.72 -7.06
N VAL A 63 -4.30 -1.68 -6.24
CA VAL A 63 -3.77 -3.05 -6.23
C VAL A 63 -4.08 -3.74 -7.57
N ALA A 64 -5.32 -3.67 -8.05
CA ALA A 64 -5.69 -4.23 -9.35
C ALA A 64 -4.84 -3.65 -10.50
N ALA A 65 -4.59 -2.34 -10.50
CA ALA A 65 -3.72 -1.71 -11.49
C ALA A 65 -2.26 -2.18 -11.41
N ILE A 66 -1.75 -2.46 -10.20
CA ILE A 66 -0.41 -3.02 -9.99
C ILE A 66 -0.34 -4.47 -10.48
N GLU A 67 -1.36 -5.27 -10.18
CA GLU A 67 -1.47 -6.66 -10.64
C GLU A 67 -1.46 -6.72 -12.17
N GLU A 68 -2.25 -5.86 -12.82
CA GLU A 68 -2.28 -5.74 -14.29
C GLU A 68 -0.91 -5.35 -14.86
N GLN A 69 -0.26 -4.34 -14.29
CA GLN A 69 1.09 -3.93 -14.71
C GLN A 69 2.11 -5.06 -14.52
N THR A 70 2.00 -5.81 -13.43
CA THR A 70 2.89 -6.94 -13.13
C THR A 70 2.71 -8.07 -14.14
N ALA A 71 1.47 -8.39 -14.50
CA ALA A 71 1.17 -9.36 -15.55
C ALA A 71 1.76 -8.93 -16.90
N GLN A 72 1.57 -7.66 -17.30
CA GLN A 72 2.14 -7.13 -18.53
C GLN A 72 3.68 -7.18 -18.55
N ILE A 73 4.31 -6.91 -17.41
CA ILE A 73 5.78 -7.00 -17.29
C ILE A 73 6.23 -8.45 -17.42
N ALA A 74 5.54 -9.40 -16.77
CA ALA A 74 5.88 -10.82 -16.87
C ALA A 74 5.82 -11.31 -18.32
N ASP A 75 4.76 -10.98 -19.06
CA ASP A 75 4.62 -11.36 -20.48
C ASP A 75 5.76 -10.81 -21.34
N ARG A 76 6.15 -9.54 -21.11
CA ARG A 76 7.27 -8.91 -21.83
C ARG A 76 8.59 -9.57 -21.50
N VAL A 77 8.83 -9.91 -20.23
CA VAL A 77 10.05 -10.60 -19.80
C VAL A 77 10.12 -11.97 -20.46
N THR A 78 9.02 -12.74 -20.47
CA THR A 78 8.97 -14.04 -21.17
C THR A 78 9.27 -13.90 -22.66
N ALA A 79 8.72 -12.88 -23.33
CA ALA A 79 9.02 -12.63 -24.74
C ALA A 79 10.51 -12.28 -24.97
N ILE A 80 11.10 -11.48 -24.09
CA ILE A 80 12.53 -11.13 -24.17
C ILE A 80 13.39 -12.37 -23.92
N GLU A 81 13.08 -13.16 -22.89
CA GLU A 81 13.80 -14.40 -22.60
C GLU A 81 13.77 -15.35 -23.81
N HIS A 82 12.62 -15.46 -24.48
CA HIS A 82 12.50 -16.25 -25.71
C HIS A 82 13.49 -15.83 -26.81
N GLU A 83 13.71 -14.52 -26.96
CA GLU A 83 14.67 -13.98 -27.93
C GLU A 83 16.15 -14.12 -27.52
N LEU A 84 16.41 -14.27 -26.21
CA LEU A 84 17.76 -14.40 -25.65
C LEU A 84 18.24 -15.85 -25.56
N HIS A 85 17.39 -16.82 -25.87
CA HIS A 85 17.74 -18.23 -26.00
C HIS A 85 17.80 -18.65 -27.48
N PRO A 86 18.63 -19.64 -27.84
CA PRO A 86 18.60 -20.21 -29.19
C PRO A 86 17.20 -20.75 -29.51
N ASN A 87 16.66 -20.38 -30.67
CA ASN A 87 15.32 -20.74 -31.09
C ASN A 87 15.30 -21.11 -32.57
N SER A 88 15.98 -22.22 -32.90
CA SER A 88 16.03 -22.80 -34.24
C SER A 88 16.45 -21.83 -35.36
N GLY A 89 17.22 -20.79 -35.04
CA GLY A 89 17.69 -19.79 -35.99
C GLY A 89 16.86 -18.52 -36.06
N ALA A 90 15.70 -18.48 -35.39
CA ALA A 90 14.73 -17.38 -35.49
C ALA A 90 14.94 -16.29 -34.43
N SER A 91 15.63 -16.58 -33.32
CA SER A 91 15.80 -15.59 -32.25
C SER A 91 16.85 -14.54 -32.57
N LEU A 92 16.78 -13.40 -31.86
CA LEU A 92 17.82 -12.38 -31.87
C LEU A 92 19.20 -12.96 -31.52
N ARG A 93 19.28 -13.87 -30.54
CA ARG A 93 20.54 -14.56 -30.22
C ARG A 93 21.10 -15.34 -31.40
N ASP A 94 20.26 -16.12 -32.08
CA ASP A 94 20.71 -16.88 -33.25
C ASP A 94 21.17 -15.97 -34.39
N ALA A 95 20.55 -14.80 -34.53
CA ALA A 95 20.98 -13.78 -35.49
C ALA A 95 22.35 -13.21 -35.14
N VAL A 96 22.61 -12.92 -33.87
CA VAL A 96 23.94 -12.49 -33.38
C VAL A 96 24.98 -13.58 -33.64
N ASP A 97 24.70 -14.84 -33.29
CA ASP A 97 25.63 -15.98 -33.50
C ASP A 97 25.93 -16.23 -34.99
N ARG A 98 24.99 -15.92 -35.90
CA ARG A 98 25.26 -15.95 -37.34
C ARG A 98 26.20 -14.83 -37.78
N VAL A 99 25.99 -13.62 -37.27
CA VAL A 99 26.83 -12.46 -37.61
C VAL A 99 28.24 -12.70 -37.08
N ASP A 100 28.39 -13.14 -35.84
CA ASP A 100 29.67 -13.45 -35.22
C ASP A 100 30.47 -14.48 -36.05
N ARG A 101 29.84 -15.61 -36.39
CA ARG A 101 30.45 -16.63 -37.26
C ARG A 101 30.80 -16.11 -38.65
N ARG A 102 30.02 -15.19 -39.22
CA ARG A 102 30.31 -14.57 -40.51
C ARG A 102 31.53 -13.65 -40.40
N THR A 103 31.60 -12.83 -39.36
CA THR A 103 32.71 -11.92 -39.11
C THR A 103 34.01 -12.67 -38.88
N ALA A 104 33.99 -13.74 -38.07
CA ALA A 104 35.16 -14.60 -37.83
C ALA A 104 35.77 -15.18 -39.12
N ARG A 105 34.94 -15.43 -40.15
CA ARG A 105 35.43 -15.89 -41.47
C ARG A 105 36.05 -14.78 -42.31
N LEU A 106 35.64 -13.53 -42.09
CA LEU A 106 36.13 -12.37 -42.84
C LEU A 106 37.38 -11.75 -42.19
N SER A 107 37.61 -12.00 -40.91
CA SER A 107 38.78 -11.53 -40.17
C SER A 107 39.34 -12.64 -39.27
N PRO A 108 40.08 -13.61 -39.85
CA PRO A 108 40.60 -14.76 -39.10
C PRO A 108 41.76 -14.45 -38.14
N GLU A 109 42.27 -13.21 -38.08
CA GLU A 109 43.44 -12.81 -37.28
C GLU A 109 43.14 -11.83 -36.13
N GLY A 110 41.87 -11.72 -35.70
CA GLY A 110 41.46 -10.99 -34.51
C GLY A 110 41.47 -11.85 -33.25
#